data_AF-A0A7V8RX39-F1
#
_entry.id   AF-A0A7V8RX39-F1
#
_cell.length_a   1.000
_cell.length_b   1.000
_cell.length_c   1.000
_cell.angle_alpha   90.00
_cell.angle_beta   90.00
_cell.angle_gamma   90.00
#
_symmetry.space_group_name_H-M   'P 1'
#
loop_
_entity.id
_entity.type
_entity.pdbx_description
1 polymer ?
#
loop_
_entity_poly.entity_id
_entity_poly.type
_entity_poly.pdbx_seq_one_letter_code
_entity_poly.pdbx_strand_id
1 'polypeptide(L)'
;MLTGADGPAPVYVAGEVTATLGAEETVWGLLNMLLERTRYDPGNLGYEIFRDAGDPGHFLIQQTWKTPQLLERHLRSAAVSWCITRIQQVAHIPLRLTVCDVHRAHSKPAPLHRARAIAPISGWAAAADTPC
;
A
#
# COMPACT_ATOMS: atom_id res chain seq x y z
N MET A 1 13.97 -10.98 31.71
CA MET A 1 13.54 -9.71 31.11
C MET A 1 13.37 -9.95 29.61
N LEU A 2 12.14 -10.14 29.15
CA LEU A 2 11.83 -10.24 27.72
C LEU A 2 11.63 -8.81 27.21
N THR A 3 12.62 -8.27 26.51
CA THR A 3 12.48 -7.00 25.81
C THR A 3 11.61 -7.25 24.58
N GLY A 4 10.30 -7.01 24.74
CA GLY A 4 9.29 -7.21 23.70
C GLY A 4 9.56 -6.31 22.50
N ALA A 5 9.51 -6.90 21.30
CA ALA A 5 9.68 -6.25 20.02
C ALA A 5 8.42 -5.52 19.53
N ASP A 6 7.53 -5.09 20.42
CA ASP A 6 6.24 -4.51 20.04
C ASP A 6 6.26 -3.00 20.22
N GLY A 7 6.90 -2.32 19.26
CA GLY A 7 6.50 -0.95 18.95
C GLY A 7 5.04 -0.94 18.48
N PRO A 8 4.30 0.18 18.61
CA PRO A 8 2.91 0.26 18.17
C PRO A 8 2.78 -0.21 16.71
N ALA A 9 1.82 -1.12 16.47
CA ALA A 9 1.55 -1.67 15.15
C ALA A 9 1.14 -0.57 14.16
N PRO A 10 1.48 -0.72 12.87
CA PRO A 10 1.07 0.23 11.85
C PRO A 10 -0.47 0.29 11.73
N VAL A 11 -0.97 1.48 11.41
CA VAL A 11 -2.40 1.74 11.20
C VAL A 11 -2.67 1.79 9.71
N TYR A 12 -3.73 1.11 9.28
CA TYR A 12 -4.20 1.12 7.90
C TYR A 12 -5.47 1.96 7.81
N VAL A 13 -5.54 2.80 6.79
CA VAL A 13 -6.68 3.69 6.57
C VAL A 13 -7.17 3.53 5.14
N ALA A 14 -8.46 3.25 4.98
CA ALA A 14 -9.16 3.32 3.71
C ALA A 14 -9.96 4.64 3.67
N GLY A 15 -9.83 5.36 2.57
CA GLY A 15 -10.61 6.56 2.28
C GLY A 15 -11.47 6.38 1.04
N GLU A 16 -12.62 7.03 1.02
CA GLU A 16 -13.55 6.99 -0.11
C GLU A 16 -14.20 8.37 -0.26
N VAL A 17 -14.32 8.85 -1.50
CA VAL A 17 -15.00 10.09 -1.84
C VAL A 17 -15.56 10.00 -3.25
N THR A 18 -16.76 10.54 -3.45
CA THR A 18 -17.36 10.71 -4.78
C THR A 18 -17.59 12.19 -5.03
N ALA A 19 -17.02 12.72 -6.11
CA ALA A 19 -17.19 14.09 -6.54
C ALA A 19 -18.65 14.38 -6.95
N THR A 20 -19.08 15.62 -6.78
CA THR A 20 -20.26 16.11 -7.51
C THR A 20 -19.95 16.13 -9.01
N LEU A 21 -20.95 15.86 -9.85
CA LEU A 21 -20.80 15.89 -11.31
C LEU A 21 -20.18 17.22 -11.78
N GLY A 22 -19.09 17.14 -12.55
CA GLY A 22 -18.33 18.28 -13.04
C GLY A 22 -17.26 18.81 -12.08
N ALA A 23 -17.14 18.26 -10.86
CA ALA A 23 -16.12 18.62 -9.89
C ALA A 23 -15.02 17.57 -9.74
N GLU A 24 -14.95 16.57 -10.63
CA GLU A 24 -14.05 15.42 -10.55
C GLU A 24 -12.58 15.85 -10.50
N GLU A 25 -12.17 16.74 -11.41
CA GLU A 25 -10.79 17.25 -11.44
C GLU A 25 -10.48 18.20 -10.28
N THR A 26 -11.51 18.86 -9.72
CA THR A 26 -11.35 19.67 -8.51
C THR A 26 -11.06 18.79 -7.30
N VAL A 27 -11.81 17.69 -7.12
CA VAL A 27 -11.55 16.70 -6.08
C VAL A 27 -10.20 16.04 -6.28
N TRP A 28 -9.85 15.64 -7.51
CA TRP A 28 -8.54 15.07 -7.83
C TRP A 28 -7.38 16.00 -7.45
N GLY A 29 -7.47 17.29 -7.79
CA GLY A 29 -6.46 18.28 -7.42
C GLY A 29 -6.30 18.43 -5.90
N LEU A 30 -7.42 18.49 -5.17
CA LEU A 30 -7.42 18.56 -3.70
C LEU A 30 -6.83 17.29 -3.06
N LEU A 31 -7.14 16.11 -3.60
CA LEU A 31 -6.57 14.84 -3.14
C LEU A 31 -5.06 14.75 -3.42
N ASN A 32 -4.58 15.25 -4.56
CA ASN A 32 -3.14 15.29 -4.85
C ASN A 32 -2.40 16.25 -3.91
N MET A 33 -2.97 17.42 -3.60
CA MET A 33 -2.39 18.31 -2.59
C MET A 33 -2.27 17.63 -1.22
N LEU A 34 -3.27 16.82 -0.84
CA LEU A 34 -3.16 15.99 0.38
C LEU A 34 -2.04 14.97 0.25
N LEU A 35 -1.96 14.22 -0.85
CA LEU A 35 -0.90 13.22 -1.07
C LEU A 35 0.50 13.84 -1.01
N GLU A 36 0.73 14.94 -1.74
CA GLU A 36 2.02 15.61 -1.80
C GLU A 36 2.50 16.08 -0.42
N ARG A 37 1.58 16.50 0.44
CA ARG A 37 1.89 16.88 1.82
C ARG A 37 2.13 15.65 2.69
N THR A 38 1.23 14.67 2.60
CA THR A 38 1.19 13.51 3.51
C THR A 38 2.40 12.60 3.33
N ARG A 39 2.91 12.44 2.11
CA ARG A 39 4.09 11.59 1.84
C ARG A 39 5.36 12.04 2.55
N TYR A 40 5.42 13.29 3.00
CA TYR A 40 6.56 13.83 3.75
C TYR A 40 6.34 13.82 5.26
N ASP A 41 5.16 13.42 5.75
CA ASP A 41 4.93 13.37 7.18
C ASP A 41 5.73 12.24 7.83
N PRO A 42 6.42 12.48 8.97
CA PRO A 42 7.30 11.50 9.61
C PRO A 42 6.67 10.15 9.97
N GLY A 43 5.35 10.06 9.96
CA GLY A 43 4.59 8.85 10.27
C GLY A 43 3.94 8.17 9.08
N ASN A 44 3.98 8.78 7.89
CA ASN A 44 3.37 8.17 6.71
C ASN A 44 4.31 7.10 6.15
N LEU A 45 3.77 5.89 5.99
CA LEU A 45 4.47 4.73 5.40
C LEU A 45 4.01 4.47 3.96
N GLY A 46 2.82 4.96 3.60
CA GLY A 46 2.27 4.87 2.26
C GLY A 46 1.02 5.73 2.14
N TYR A 47 0.80 6.27 0.94
CA TYR A 47 -0.38 7.03 0.56
C TYR A 47 -0.61 6.83 -0.94
N GLU A 48 -1.71 6.16 -1.29
CA GLU A 48 -2.10 5.88 -2.66
C GLU A 48 -3.52 6.40 -2.90
N ILE A 49 -3.75 6.94 -4.10
CA ILE A 49 -5.07 7.34 -4.57
C ILE A 49 -5.37 6.51 -5.80
N PHE A 50 -6.52 5.85 -5.79
CA PHE A 50 -7.09 5.15 -6.93
C PHE A 50 -8.26 5.97 -7.45
N ARG A 51 -8.34 6.08 -8.77
CA ARG A 51 -9.53 6.57 -9.46
C ARG A 51 -10.29 5.36 -9.98
N ASP A 52 -11.58 5.28 -9.69
CA ASP A 52 -12.42 4.20 -10.20
C ASP A 52 -12.48 4.29 -11.73
N ALA A 53 -12.24 3.15 -12.39
CA ALA A 53 -12.23 3.06 -13.85
C ALA A 53 -13.64 3.12 -14.46
N GLY A 54 -14.68 2.78 -13.69
CA GLY A 54 -16.08 2.83 -14.10
C GLY A 54 -16.78 4.14 -13.73
N ASP A 55 -16.27 4.87 -12.74
CA ASP A 55 -16.79 6.16 -12.30
C ASP A 55 -15.63 7.14 -12.04
N PRO A 56 -15.31 8.06 -12.98
CA PRO A 56 -14.18 8.97 -12.84
C PRO A 56 -14.36 10.01 -11.71
N GLY A 57 -15.57 10.14 -11.13
CA GLY A 57 -15.81 10.96 -9.94
C GLY A 57 -15.57 10.22 -8.63
N HIS A 58 -15.42 8.90 -8.65
CA HIS A 58 -15.21 8.08 -7.47
C HIS A 58 -13.72 7.79 -7.25
N PHE A 59 -13.26 8.08 -6.04
CA PHE A 59 -11.86 7.90 -5.64
C PHE A 59 -11.75 7.09 -4.36
N LEU A 60 -10.77 6.20 -4.34
CA LEU A 60 -10.38 5.41 -3.18
C LEU A 60 -8.99 5.85 -2.73
N ILE A 61 -8.76 5.87 -1.43
CA ILE A 61 -7.48 6.27 -0.84
C ILE A 61 -7.01 5.15 0.08
N GLN A 62 -5.75 4.77 -0.01
CA GLN A 62 -5.14 3.86 0.93
C GLN A 62 -3.97 4.55 1.61
N GLN A 63 -3.96 4.55 2.94
CA GLN A 63 -2.85 5.10 3.71
C GLN A 63 -2.36 4.05 4.71
N THR A 64 -1.06 4.09 4.97
CA THR A 64 -0.45 3.32 6.06
C THR A 64 0.36 4.27 6.93
N TRP A 65 0.16 4.17 8.23
CA TRP A 65 0.79 5.05 9.22
C TRP A 65 1.55 4.24 10.25
N LYS A 66 2.67 4.79 10.71
CA LYS A 66 3.52 4.13 11.71
C LYS A 66 2.80 3.93 13.04
N THR A 67 2.01 4.91 13.49
CA THR A 67 1.23 4.84 14.74
C THR A 67 -0.08 5.63 14.63
N PRO A 68 -1.10 5.31 15.46
CA PRO A 68 -2.36 6.08 15.52
C PRO A 68 -2.14 7.56 15.84
N GLN A 69 -1.23 7.87 16.77
CA GLN A 69 -0.98 9.25 17.21
C GLN A 69 -0.41 10.13 16.08
N LEU A 70 0.36 9.54 15.17
CA LEU A 70 0.90 10.25 14.02
C LEU A 70 -0.18 10.55 12.98
N LEU A 71 -1.11 9.60 12.75
CA LEU A 71 -2.31 9.83 11.95
C LEU A 71 -3.19 10.94 12.58
N GLU A 72 -3.48 10.86 13.87
CA GLU A 72 -4.27 11.88 14.57
C GLU A 72 -3.62 13.27 14.51
N ARG A 73 -2.30 13.35 14.64
CA ARG A 73 -1.57 14.62 14.49
C ARG A 73 -1.69 15.16 13.07
N HIS A 74 -1.58 14.29 12.06
CA HIS A 74 -1.75 14.66 10.66
C HIS A 74 -3.15 15.23 10.41
N LEU A 75 -4.19 14.52 10.83
CA LEU A 75 -5.60 14.90 10.65
C LEU A 75 -5.97 16.20 11.39
N ARG A 76 -5.28 16.54 12.48
CA ARG A 76 -5.47 17.81 13.20
C ARG A 76 -4.72 18.99 12.60
N SER A 77 -3.84 18.77 11.62
CA SER A 77 -3.07 19.87 11.04
C SER A 77 -3.98 20.80 10.23
N ALA A 78 -3.77 22.11 10.37
CA ALA A 78 -4.65 23.12 9.76
C ALA A 78 -4.80 22.94 8.23
N ALA A 79 -3.73 22.58 7.55
CA ALA A 79 -3.74 22.38 6.11
C ALA A 79 -4.51 21.12 5.69
N VAL A 80 -4.41 20.04 6.45
CA VAL A 80 -5.18 18.81 6.17
C VAL A 80 -6.66 19.07 6.41
N SER A 81 -7.01 19.69 7.55
CA SER A 81 -8.40 20.10 7.83
C SER A 81 -8.96 21.02 6.76
N TRP A 82 -8.16 21.98 6.27
CA TRP A 82 -8.56 22.88 5.19
C TRP A 82 -8.84 22.11 3.89
N CYS A 83 -7.93 21.22 3.47
CA CYS A 83 -8.12 20.42 2.26
C CYS A 83 -9.34 19.51 2.37
N ILE A 84 -9.51 18.79 3.48
CA ILE A 84 -10.68 17.92 3.73
C ILE A 84 -11.97 18.74 3.66
N THR A 85 -12.00 19.92 4.29
CA THR A 85 -13.17 20.81 4.24
C THR A 85 -13.50 21.24 2.81
N ARG A 86 -12.49 21.56 1.99
CA ARG A 86 -12.70 21.89 0.57
C ARG A 86 -13.23 20.72 -0.23
N ILE A 87 -12.71 19.51 -0.01
CA ILE A 87 -13.23 18.30 -0.67
C ILE A 87 -14.70 18.08 -0.32
N GLN A 88 -15.07 18.23 0.96
CA GLN A 88 -16.45 18.07 1.42
C GLN A 88 -17.44 19.04 0.76
N GLN A 89 -16.98 20.23 0.33
CA GLN A 89 -17.83 21.23 -0.35
C GLN A 89 -18.19 20.84 -1.79
N VAL A 90 -17.38 20.01 -2.43
CA VAL A 90 -17.52 19.64 -3.85
C VAL A 90 -17.76 18.15 -4.06
N ALA A 91 -17.97 17.40 -2.97
CA ALA A 91 -18.23 15.97 -2.98
C ALA A 91 -19.73 15.69 -2.86
N HIS A 92 -20.23 14.79 -3.71
CA HIS A 92 -21.56 14.20 -3.60
C HIS A 92 -21.59 13.16 -2.46
N ILE A 93 -20.57 12.31 -2.37
CA ILE A 93 -20.31 11.45 -1.20
C ILE A 93 -19.09 12.02 -0.49
N PRO A 94 -19.23 12.63 0.70
CA PRO A 94 -18.13 13.28 1.40
C PRO A 94 -16.97 12.32 1.69
N LEU A 95 -15.75 12.84 1.70
CA LEU A 95 -14.57 12.07 2.08
C LEU A 95 -14.73 11.44 3.46
N ARG A 96 -14.76 10.11 3.52
CA ARG A 96 -14.74 9.33 4.76
C ARG A 96 -13.41 8.61 4.87
N LEU A 97 -12.83 8.60 6.07
CA LEU A 97 -11.65 7.82 6.39
C LEU A 97 -12.04 6.75 7.42
N THR A 98 -11.66 5.51 7.15
CA THR A 98 -11.95 4.35 7.99
C THR A 98 -10.62 3.72 8.41
N VAL A 99 -10.42 3.55 9.71
CA VAL A 99 -9.29 2.77 10.23
C VAL A 99 -9.62 1.29 10.08
N CYS A 100 -8.71 0.52 9.49
CA CYS A 100 -8.93 -0.87 9.12
C CYS A 100 -7.95 -1.81 9.82
N ASP A 101 -8.46 -2.96 10.24
CA ASP A 101 -7.62 -4.12 10.56
C ASP A 101 -7.27 -4.87 9.27
N VAL A 102 -6.00 -5.27 9.13
CA VAL A 102 -5.53 -5.99 7.95
C VAL A 102 -5.54 -7.49 8.23
N HIS A 103 -6.45 -8.20 7.57
CA HIS A 103 -6.53 -9.65 7.60
C HIS A 103 -5.81 -10.25 6.38
N ARG A 104 -4.70 -10.97 6.61
CA ARG A 104 -3.98 -11.71 5.54
C ARG A 104 -4.14 -13.20 5.78
N ALA A 105 -5.01 -13.86 5.00
CA ALA A 105 -5.30 -15.29 5.16
C ALA A 105 -4.33 -16.20 4.38
N HIS A 106 -3.65 -15.70 3.35
CA HIS A 106 -2.78 -16.52 2.50
C HIS A 106 -1.49 -15.76 2.17
N SER A 107 -0.35 -16.30 2.62
CA SER A 107 0.96 -15.89 2.14
C SER A 107 1.23 -16.61 0.83
N LYS A 108 1.61 -15.88 -0.22
CA LYS A 108 2.08 -16.51 -1.47
C LYS A 108 3.19 -17.51 -1.10
N PRO A 109 3.06 -18.80 -1.42
CA PRO A 109 4.10 -19.77 -1.11
C PRO A 109 5.40 -19.33 -1.79
N ALA A 110 6.53 -19.47 -1.08
CA ALA A 110 7.83 -19.12 -1.62
C ALA A 110 8.02 -19.84 -2.97
N PRO A 111 8.54 -19.16 -4.01
CA PRO A 111 8.77 -19.80 -5.30
C PRO A 111 9.67 -21.02 -5.07
N LEU A 112 9.23 -22.18 -5.56
CA LEU A 112 10.07 -23.37 -5.59
C LEU A 112 11.30 -23.03 -6.44
N HIS A 113 12.45 -22.88 -5.81
CA HIS A 113 13.72 -22.70 -6.50
C HIS A 113 13.89 -23.88 -7.45
N ARG A 114 14.11 -23.58 -8.73
CA ARG A 114 14.36 -24.55 -9.81
C ARG A 114 15.37 -25.58 -9.28
N ALA A 115 14.94 -26.83 -9.15
CA ALA A 115 15.83 -27.91 -8.71
C ALA A 115 17.11 -27.87 -9.55
N ARG A 116 18.26 -27.74 -8.88
CA ARG A 116 19.57 -27.80 -9.55
C ARG A 116 19.60 -29.09 -10.35
N ALA A 117 19.73 -28.97 -11.67
CA ALA A 117 19.91 -30.13 -12.53
C ALA A 117 21.12 -30.92 -12.02
N ILE A 118 20.87 -32.17 -11.62
CA ILE A 118 21.91 -33.11 -11.25
C ILE A 118 22.69 -33.40 -12.54
N ALA A 119 23.95 -32.96 -12.60
CA ALA A 119 24.84 -33.34 -13.70
C ALA A 119 25.04 -34.87 -13.66
N PRO A 120 24.99 -35.59 -14.80
CA PRO A 120 25.23 -37.01 -14.80
C PRO A 120 26.69 -37.28 -14.43
N ILE A 121 26.87 -38.23 -13.51
CA ILE A 121 28.15 -38.87 -13.20
C ILE A 121 28.65 -39.60 -14.46
N SER A 122 29.60 -39.03 -15.18
CA SER A 122 30.35 -39.76 -16.21
C SER A 122 31.31 -40.72 -15.53
N GLY A 123 30.87 -41.97 -15.36
CA GLY A 123 31.71 -43.08 -14.95
C GLY A 123 32.75 -43.39 -16.03
N TRP A 124 34.02 -43.16 -15.72
CA TRP A 124 35.13 -43.72 -16.49
C TRP A 124 35.30 -45.18 -16.08
N ALA A 125 35.00 -46.11 -16.98
CA ALA A 125 35.53 -47.47 -16.90
C ALA A 125 35.53 -48.13 -18.29
N ALA A 126 36.71 -48.31 -18.87
CA ALA A 126 37.05 -49.48 -19.66
C ALA A 126 38.58 -49.61 -19.72
N ALA A 127 39.09 -50.62 -19.03
CA ALA A 127 40.45 -51.12 -19.18
C ALA A 127 40.47 -52.20 -20.28
N ALA A 128 41.60 -52.23 -21.00
CA ALA A 128 42.28 -53.38 -21.62
C ALA A 128 41.49 -54.32 -22.57
N ASP A 129 41.87 -54.38 -23.86
CA ASP A 129 42.88 -55.32 -24.39
C ASP A 129 42.82 -55.45 -25.93
N THR A 130 44.02 -55.57 -26.53
CA THR A 130 44.41 -55.88 -27.93
C THR A 130 44.01 -57.35 -28.27
N PRO A 131 43.74 -57.82 -29.53
CA PRO A 131 44.74 -57.89 -30.63
C PRO A 131 44.30 -57.95 -32.11
N CYS A 132 45.25 -57.72 -33.02
CA CYS A 132 45.69 -58.61 -34.11
C CYS A 132 47.03 -58.12 -34.69
#